data_AF-A0A271J7T6-F1
#
_entry.id   AF-A0A271J7T6-F1
#
_cell.length_a   1.000
_cell.length_b   1.000
_cell.length_c   1.000
_cell.angle_alpha   90.00
_cell.angle_beta   90.00
_cell.angle_gamma   90.00
#
_symmetry.space_group_name_H-M   'P 1'
#
loop_
_entity.id
_entity.type
_entity.pdbx_description
1 polymer ?
#
loop_
_entity_poly.entity_id
_entity_poly.type
_entity_poly.pdbx_seq_one_letter_code
_entity_poly.pdbx_strand_id
1 'polypeptide(L)'
;MSAAEKADLRGAAREAGLTVSEYVRRRSLGQPVVARADRETRVLLRRIGVNLNQLARAANAAGTSLPQRQLGGALAELRDVLAGLG
;
A
#
# COMPACT_ATOMS: atom_id res chain seq x y z
N MET A 1 18.90 -19.51 -19.33
CA MET A 1 17.70 -18.74 -18.98
C MET A 1 16.63 -18.95 -20.04
N SER A 2 15.54 -19.62 -19.69
CA SER A 2 14.40 -19.92 -20.54
C SER A 2 13.58 -18.67 -20.87
N ALA A 3 12.64 -18.78 -21.80
CA ALA A 3 11.72 -17.70 -22.12
C ALA A 3 10.81 -17.33 -20.93
N ALA A 4 10.40 -18.32 -20.14
CA ALA A 4 9.61 -18.11 -18.92
C ALA A 4 10.44 -17.36 -17.86
N GLU A 5 11.68 -17.79 -17.62
CA GLU A 5 12.58 -17.11 -16.69
C GLU A 5 12.87 -15.66 -17.12
N LYS A 6 12.94 -15.39 -18.44
CA LYS A 6 13.03 -14.02 -18.99
C LYS A 6 11.77 -13.19 -18.78
N ALA A 7 10.59 -13.79 -18.73
CA ALA A 7 9.33 -13.09 -18.49
C ALA A 7 9.21 -12.73 -17.00
N ASP A 8 9.47 -13.70 -16.12
CA ASP A 8 9.42 -13.51 -14.67
C ASP A 8 10.42 -12.44 -14.20
N LEU A 9 11.64 -12.47 -14.75
CA LEU A 9 12.66 -11.46 -14.46
C LEU A 9 12.21 -10.04 -14.85
N ARG A 10 11.50 -9.90 -15.98
CA ARG A 10 10.95 -8.61 -16.43
C ARG A 10 9.79 -8.16 -15.54
N GLY A 11 8.93 -9.09 -15.12
CA GLY A 11 7.85 -8.82 -14.19
C GLY A 11 8.37 -8.28 -12.86
N ALA A 12 9.31 -9.00 -12.23
CA ALA A 12 9.90 -8.61 -10.96
C ALA A 12 10.67 -7.28 -11.05
N ALA A 13 11.39 -7.03 -12.15
CA ALA A 13 12.04 -5.74 -12.38
C ALA A 13 11.02 -4.60 -12.48
N ARG A 14 9.90 -4.83 -13.16
CA ARG A 14 8.81 -3.85 -13.31
C ARG A 14 8.14 -3.53 -11.97
N GLU A 15 7.81 -4.54 -11.17
CA GLU A 15 7.22 -4.38 -9.83
C GLU A 15 8.17 -3.65 -8.86
N ALA A 16 9.48 -3.85 -9.01
CA ALA A 16 10.50 -3.10 -8.27
C ALA A 16 10.71 -1.66 -8.80
N GLY A 17 10.15 -1.31 -9.96
CA GLY A 17 10.38 -0.04 -10.63
C GLY A 17 11.85 0.11 -11.08
N LEU A 18 12.47 -0.97 -11.54
CA LEU A 18 13.86 -1.03 -11.99
C LEU A 18 13.93 -1.49 -13.46
N THR A 19 15.03 -1.17 -14.13
CA THR A 19 15.37 -1.85 -15.38
C THR A 19 15.81 -3.28 -15.08
N VAL A 20 15.72 -4.19 -16.06
CA VAL A 20 16.18 -5.58 -15.90
C VAL A 20 17.66 -5.63 -15.49
N SER A 21 18.51 -4.79 -16.08
CA SER A 21 19.94 -4.72 -15.77
C SER A 21 20.19 -4.25 -14.33
N GLU A 22 19.48 -3.23 -13.86
CA GLU A 22 19.59 -2.73 -12.48
C GLU A 22 19.04 -3.77 -11.48
N TYR A 23 17.94 -4.45 -11.81
CA TYR A 23 17.38 -5.53 -10.99
C TYR A 23 18.38 -6.68 -10.81
N VAL A 24 18.98 -7.17 -11.91
CA VAL A 24 20.00 -8.23 -11.87
C VAL A 24 21.23 -7.77 -11.09
N ARG A 25 21.72 -6.55 -11.33
CA ARG A 25 22.88 -5.99 -10.61
C ARG A 25 22.65 -6.00 -9.09
N ARG A 26 21.49 -5.53 -8.63
CA ARG A 26 21.15 -5.52 -7.20
C ARG A 26 21.07 -6.92 -6.62
N ARG A 27 20.40 -7.86 -7.30
CA ARG A 27 20.28 -9.26 -6.87
C ARG A 27 21.66 -9.93 -6.76
N SER A 28 22.53 -9.75 -7.74
CA SER A 28 23.88 -10.32 -7.75
C SER A 28 24.78 -9.75 -6.66
N LEU A 29 24.57 -8.49 -6.26
CA LEU A 29 25.30 -7.82 -5.18
C LEU A 29 24.66 -8.04 -3.80
N GLY A 30 23.61 -8.87 -3.69
CA GLY A 30 22.88 -9.11 -2.44
C GLY A 30 22.12 -7.89 -1.92
N GLN A 31 21.92 -6.86 -2.75
CA GLN A 31 21.20 -5.65 -2.35
C GLN A 31 19.69 -5.90 -2.32
N PRO A 32 18.97 -5.39 -1.30
CA PRO A 32 17.54 -5.58 -1.20
C PRO A 32 16.81 -4.95 -2.40
N VAL A 33 15.97 -5.75 -3.05
CA VAL A 33 15.03 -5.29 -4.07
C VAL A 33 13.64 -5.35 -3.46
N VAL A 34 13.08 -4.18 -3.17
CA VAL A 34 11.75 -4.05 -2.59
C VAL A 34 10.81 -3.63 -3.72
N ALA A 35 9.70 -4.35 -3.87
CA ALA A 35 8.62 -3.93 -4.75
C ALA A 35 8.17 -2.52 -4.34
N ARG A 36 8.13 -1.59 -5.31
CA ARG A 36 7.55 -0.28 -5.01
C ARG A 36 6.04 -0.43 -5.12
N ALA A 37 5.34 -0.24 -4.01
CA ALA A 37 3.92 0.10 -4.07
C ALA A 37 3.75 1.25 -5.07
N ASP A 38 2.89 1.05 -6.07
CA ASP A 38 2.63 2.05 -7.09
C ASP A 38 2.02 3.32 -6.46
N ARG A 39 1.93 4.39 -7.27
CA ARG A 39 1.44 5.69 -6.81
C ARG A 39 0.02 5.59 -6.25
N GLU A 40 -0.82 4.77 -6.86
CA GLU A 40 -2.21 4.58 -6.46
C GLU A 40 -2.28 3.92 -5.08
N THR A 41 -1.61 2.79 -4.89
CA THR A 41 -1.46 2.09 -3.61
C THR A 41 -0.97 3.03 -2.51
N ARG A 42 0.01 3.90 -2.79
CA ARG A 42 0.51 4.89 -1.81
C ARG A 42 -0.53 5.95 -1.46
N VAL A 43 -1.28 6.46 -2.45
CA VAL A 43 -2.35 7.43 -2.22
C VAL A 43 -3.45 6.82 -1.35
N LEU A 44 -3.77 5.56 -1.58
CA LEU A 44 -4.78 4.82 -0.86
C LEU A 44 -4.36 4.55 0.58
N LEU A 45 -3.15 4.03 0.81
CA LEU A 45 -2.59 3.87 2.15
C LEU A 45 -2.55 5.20 2.91
N ARG A 46 -2.21 6.31 2.24
CA ARG A 46 -2.26 7.65 2.85
C ARG A 46 -3.67 8.04 3.26
N ARG A 47 -4.67 7.78 2.41
CA ARG A 47 -6.09 8.11 2.68
C ARG A 47 -6.64 7.27 3.83
N ILE A 48 -6.33 5.97 3.86
CA ILE A 48 -6.63 5.07 4.98
C ILE A 48 -6.02 5.61 6.29
N GLY A 49 -4.73 5.95 6.28
CA GLY A 49 -4.04 6.48 7.46
C GLY A 49 -4.64 7.80 7.97
N VAL A 50 -5.05 8.69 7.07
CA VAL A 50 -5.74 9.94 7.43
C VAL A 50 -7.06 9.67 8.15
N ASN A 51 -7.90 8.77 7.63
CA ASN A 51 -9.19 8.42 8.25
C ASN A 51 -9.00 7.78 9.63
N LEU A 52 -8.05 6.85 9.77
CA LEU A 52 -7.72 6.24 11.07
C LEU A 52 -7.25 7.29 12.10
N ASN A 53 -6.45 8.26 11.67
CA ASN A 53 -5.99 9.33 12.55
C ASN A 53 -7.13 10.30 12.94
N GLN A 54 -8.09 10.57 12.06
CA GLN A 54 -9.28 11.35 12.39
C GLN A 54 -10.15 10.63 13.44
N LEU A 55 -10.36 9.33 13.26
CA LEU A 55 -11.02 8.47 14.24
C LEU A 55 -10.33 8.52 15.61
N ALA A 56 -9.01 8.33 15.64
CA ALA A 56 -8.24 8.37 16.88
C ALA A 56 -8.34 9.75 17.58
N ARG A 57 -8.30 10.85 16.81
CA ARG A 57 -8.47 12.20 17.35
C ARG A 57 -9.86 12.42 17.93
N ALA A 58 -10.91 11.97 17.24
CA ALA A 58 -12.28 12.04 17.74
C ALA A 58 -12.44 11.23 19.04
N ALA A 59 -11.83 10.05 19.12
CA ALA A 59 -11.80 9.22 20.33
C ALA A 59 -11.14 9.96 21.51
N ASN A 60 -9.96 10.51 21.27
CA ASN A 60 -9.17 11.20 22.28
C ASN A 60 -9.84 12.49 22.75
N ALA A 61 -10.51 13.23 21.85
CA ALA A 61 -11.22 14.47 22.19
C ALA A 61 -12.50 14.21 23.01
N ALA A 62 -13.14 13.05 22.86
CA ALA A 62 -14.34 12.69 23.60
C ALA A 62 -14.06 12.19 25.04
N GLY A 63 -12.79 12.01 25.42
CA GLY A 63 -12.38 11.53 26.76
C GLY A 63 -12.85 10.11 27.09
N THR A 64 -13.45 9.38 26.14
CA THR A 64 -13.98 8.02 26.26
C THR A 64 -13.81 7.30 24.92
N SER A 65 -13.82 5.96 24.92
CA SER A 65 -13.94 5.15 23.70
C SER A 65 -15.02 5.70 22.77
N LEU A 66 -14.73 5.76 21.46
CA LEU A 66 -15.66 6.29 20.46
C LEU A 66 -17.05 5.65 20.62
N PRO A 67 -18.13 6.44 20.62
CA PRO A 67 -19.47 5.90 20.50
C PRO A 67 -19.54 4.97 19.28
N GLN A 68 -20.01 3.73 19.46
CA GLN A 68 -20.05 2.69 18.41
C GLN A 68 -20.63 3.19 17.08
N ARG A 69 -21.57 4.14 17.14
CA ARG A 69 -22.20 4.76 15.97
C ARG A 69 -21.21 5.60 15.14
N GLN A 70 -20.31 6.35 15.78
CA GLN A 70 -19.27 7.16 15.11
C GLN A 70 -18.18 6.27 14.52
N LEU A 71 -17.78 5.22 15.24
CA LEU A 71 -16.85 4.21 14.72
C LEU A 71 -17.42 3.47 13.51
N GLY A 72 -18.69 3.07 13.58
CA GLY A 72 -19.40 2.43 12.46
C GLY A 72 -19.47 3.31 11.22
N GLY A 73 -19.72 4.62 11.38
CA GLY A 73 -19.74 5.57 10.27
C GLY A 73 -18.38 5.70 9.57
N ALA A 74 -17.31 5.88 10.33
CA ALA A 74 -15.97 6.00 9.75
C ALA A 74 -15.46 4.69 9.13
N LEU A 75 -15.84 3.53 9.68
CA LEU A 75 -15.55 2.22 9.07
C LEU A 75 -16.33 2.01 7.76
N ALA A 76 -17.58 2.48 7.69
CA ALA A 76 -18.35 2.47 6.45
C ALA A 76 -17.71 3.36 5.38
N GLU A 77 -17.30 4.58 5.75
CA GLU A 77 -16.60 5.50 4.85
C GLU A 77 -15.27 4.91 4.37
N LEU A 78 -14.50 4.27 5.26
CA LEU A 78 -13.29 3.56 4.90
C LEU A 78 -13.57 2.41 3.91
N ARG A 79 -14.62 1.63 4.14
CA ARG A 79 -15.03 0.53 3.24
C ARG A 79 -15.44 1.04 1.87
N ASP A 80 -16.14 2.17 1.79
CA ASP A 80 -16.56 2.76 0.51
C ASP A 80 -15.35 3.28 -0.28
N VAL A 81 -14.37 3.88 0.42
CA VAL A 81 -13.08 4.24 -0.18
C VAL A 81 -12.35 3.02 -0.72
N LEU A 82 -12.38 1.89 0.00
CA LEU A 82 -11.75 0.64 -0.44
C LEU A 82 -12.51 -0.03 -1.60
N ALA A 83 -13.83 0.07 -1.63
CA ALA A 83 -14.66 -0.50 -2.69
C ALA A 83 -14.50 0.26 -4.03
N GLY A 84 -14.25 1.57 -3.98
CA GLY A 84 -13.96 2.39 -5.16
C GLY A 84 -12.57 2.20 -5.78
N LEU A 85 -11.83 1.18 -5.36
CA LEU A 85 -10.49 0.83 -5.85
C LEU A 85 -10.50 -0.34 -6.84
N GLY A 86 -11.68 -0.84 -7.19
CA GLY A 86 -11.91 -1.81 -8.25
C GLY A 86 -12.03 -1.13 -9.61
#